data_AF-B4VMC5-F1
#
_entry.id   AF-B4VMC5-F1
#
_cell.length_a   1.000
_cell.length_b   1.000
_cell.length_c   1.000
_cell.angle_alpha   90.00
_cell.angle_beta   90.00
_cell.angle_gamma   90.00
#
_symmetry.space_group_name_H-M   'P 1'
#
loop_
_entity.id
_entity.type
_entity.pdbx_description
1 polymer ?
#
loop_
_entity_poly.entity_id
_entity_poly.type
_entity_poly.pdbx_seq_one_letter_code
_entity_poly.pdbx_strand_id
1 'polypeptide(L)'
;MNKNMKTSIISGLTLTLALGCSSSPLSANESFSQQANTLDTNRETIASEVSHTKQTSPPDFNDYPATESFSGAPAPVDLSSDPDARRFRTVLREGAQTGPNFAGKYTVVTWGCGTSCQSVAIVDAETGSVYMPGIVAEAGVKHKLGSRLLVVNPPENTPGNRPDWMETSYYVWDGTELREVSTSSSSSSRKEEVDDWTDTFFYAVHPDMKGRSIDPSQELYVREWNALRGVVKNWVGWIESNCGPASSDQDQASVNNVSVREKLADAVFYARHPELNGREIRSGETAIPPKVAESV
;
A
#
# COMPACT_ATOMS: atom_id res chain seq x y z
N MET A 1 11.26 -0.30 -71.64
CA MET A 1 10.62 1.03 -71.45
C MET A 1 10.58 1.35 -69.97
N ASN A 2 11.21 2.46 -69.58
CA ASN A 2 11.14 3.18 -68.29
C ASN A 2 9.66 3.52 -67.90
N LYS A 3 9.24 3.74 -66.63
CA LYS A 3 9.77 4.66 -65.59
C LYS A 3 9.28 4.32 -64.15
N ASN A 4 10.21 4.46 -63.18
CA ASN A 4 10.14 5.14 -61.86
C ASN A 4 9.08 4.70 -60.79
N MET A 5 9.44 4.13 -59.62
CA MET A 5 10.16 4.68 -58.44
C MET A 5 9.25 5.47 -57.46
N LYS A 6 9.02 4.96 -56.23
CA LYS A 6 9.37 5.61 -54.94
C LYS A 6 8.92 4.81 -53.69
N THR A 7 9.90 4.63 -52.82
CA THR A 7 9.91 4.42 -51.37
C THR A 7 8.75 5.08 -50.60
N SER A 8 8.21 4.39 -49.60
CA SER A 8 8.00 4.96 -48.26
C SER A 8 7.75 3.85 -47.23
N ILE A 9 8.73 3.67 -46.36
CA ILE A 9 8.55 3.07 -45.04
C ILE A 9 7.67 4.05 -44.27
N ILE A 10 6.52 3.60 -43.80
CA ILE A 10 5.87 4.22 -42.64
C ILE A 10 5.76 3.13 -41.58
N SER A 11 6.67 3.27 -40.62
CA SER A 11 6.66 2.60 -39.33
C SER A 11 5.27 2.73 -38.71
N GLY A 12 4.57 1.61 -38.53
CA GLY A 12 3.30 1.52 -37.84
C GLY A 12 3.51 0.69 -36.59
N LEU A 13 3.62 1.37 -35.46
CA LEU A 13 3.89 0.86 -34.12
C LEU A 13 3.14 -0.46 -33.83
N THR A 14 3.83 -1.60 -33.89
CA THR A 14 3.42 -2.79 -33.14
C THR A 14 3.62 -2.44 -31.67
N LEU A 15 2.53 -2.23 -30.94
CA LEU A 15 2.59 -2.05 -29.50
C LEU A 15 2.85 -3.41 -28.84
N THR A 16 4.09 -3.87 -28.91
CA THR A 16 4.58 -5.03 -28.18
C THR A 16 4.72 -4.60 -26.72
N LEU A 17 3.66 -4.77 -25.93
CA LEU A 17 3.70 -4.59 -24.48
C LEU A 17 4.48 -5.76 -23.87
N ALA A 18 5.80 -5.67 -23.91
CA ALA A 18 6.68 -6.45 -23.04
C ALA A 18 6.79 -5.71 -21.71
N LEU A 19 5.81 -5.94 -20.83
CA LEU A 19 5.96 -5.58 -19.41
C LEU A 19 6.59 -6.77 -18.70
N GLY A 20 7.90 -6.66 -18.46
CA GLY A 20 8.55 -7.38 -17.37
C GLY A 20 8.09 -6.83 -16.01
N CYS A 21 8.57 -7.41 -14.92
CA CYS A 21 8.23 -7.04 -13.53
C CYS A 21 8.73 -5.63 -13.15
N SER A 22 8.22 -4.60 -13.81
CA SER A 22 8.29 -3.19 -13.42
C SER A 22 6.87 -2.72 -13.18
N SER A 23 6.54 -2.45 -11.91
CA SER A 23 5.25 -1.98 -11.45
C SER A 23 5.05 -0.50 -11.77
N SER A 24 4.89 -0.18 -13.05
CA SER A 24 4.34 1.11 -13.46
C SER A 24 3.64 0.96 -14.81
N PRO A 25 2.33 1.19 -14.89
CA PRO A 25 1.68 1.46 -16.15
C PRO A 25 2.26 2.78 -16.70
N LEU A 26 2.72 2.73 -17.94
CA LEU A 26 3.31 3.87 -18.64
C LEU A 26 2.29 5.02 -18.72
N SER A 27 2.40 5.98 -17.81
CA SER A 27 1.84 7.31 -17.98
C SER A 27 2.52 7.94 -19.21
N ALA A 28 1.72 8.17 -20.24
CA ALA A 28 2.15 8.86 -21.44
C ALA A 28 2.46 10.32 -21.11
N ASN A 29 3.75 10.65 -21.02
CA ASN A 29 4.26 12.01 -21.19
C ASN A 29 5.66 11.94 -21.82
N GLU A 30 5.72 11.81 -23.14
CA GLU A 30 6.91 12.19 -23.92
C GLU A 30 6.88 13.70 -24.14
N SER A 31 7.78 14.44 -23.48
CA SER A 31 8.55 15.55 -24.06
C SER A 31 9.32 16.32 -22.98
N PHE A 32 10.56 15.92 -22.71
CA PHE A 32 11.72 16.82 -22.58
C PHE A 32 12.95 16.00 -22.13
N SER A 33 13.64 15.40 -23.09
CA SER A 33 15.03 14.99 -22.89
C SER A 33 15.90 15.90 -23.74
N GLN A 34 16.65 16.77 -23.08
CA GLN A 34 18.01 17.20 -23.46
C GLN A 34 18.43 18.38 -22.56
N GLN A 35 19.01 18.07 -21.39
CA GLN A 35 20.07 18.85 -20.73
C GLN A 35 20.33 18.27 -19.34
N ALA A 36 21.32 17.37 -19.23
CA ALA A 36 22.19 17.22 -18.05
C ALA A 36 23.25 16.11 -18.28
N ASN A 37 23.97 16.15 -19.40
CA ASN A 37 25.28 15.50 -19.50
C ASN A 37 26.32 16.48 -18.93
N THR A 38 26.38 16.60 -17.61
CA THR A 38 27.54 17.14 -16.86
C THR A 38 27.23 16.96 -15.38
N LEU A 39 27.80 15.93 -14.74
CA LEU A 39 28.20 15.82 -13.32
C LEU A 39 28.41 14.33 -12.97
N ASP A 40 29.22 13.64 -13.76
CA ASP A 40 29.60 12.23 -13.56
C ASP A 40 30.94 12.11 -12.81
N THR A 41 31.13 12.90 -11.75
CA THR A 41 32.41 12.87 -11.00
C THR A 41 32.24 12.97 -9.48
N ASN A 42 31.00 13.07 -8.97
CA ASN A 42 30.74 13.11 -7.52
C ASN A 42 29.87 11.93 -7.03
N ARG A 43 29.71 10.88 -7.84
CA ARG A 43 28.81 9.75 -7.55
C ARG A 43 29.46 8.58 -6.79
N GLU A 44 30.78 8.56 -6.67
CA GLU A 44 31.50 7.47 -5.97
C GLU A 44 31.83 7.76 -4.50
N THR A 45 31.50 8.93 -3.96
CA THR A 45 31.83 9.29 -2.55
C THR A 45 30.61 9.54 -1.66
N ILE A 46 29.38 9.49 -2.19
CA ILE A 46 28.12 9.59 -1.40
C ILE A 46 27.28 8.31 -1.56
N ALA A 47 27.92 7.16 -1.79
CA ALA A 47 27.27 5.86 -1.90
C ALA A 47 27.43 4.98 -0.64
N SER A 48 28.02 5.50 0.45
CA SER A 48 28.33 4.71 1.64
C SER A 48 27.52 5.03 2.91
N GLU A 49 26.54 5.94 2.90
CA GLU A 49 25.82 6.30 4.15
C GLU A 49 24.30 6.36 4.11
N VAL A 50 23.63 5.98 3.02
CA VAL A 50 22.17 5.84 3.04
C VAL A 50 21.74 4.57 2.31
N SER A 51 22.03 3.43 2.93
CA SER A 51 21.39 2.16 2.60
C SER A 51 19.96 2.17 3.15
N HIS A 52 19.03 2.82 2.44
CA HIS A 52 17.60 2.49 2.60
C HIS A 52 17.36 1.15 1.91
N THR A 53 17.68 0.05 2.61
CA THR A 53 17.12 -1.25 2.26
C THR A 53 15.63 -1.17 2.48
N LYS A 54 14.86 -1.12 1.38
CA LYS A 54 13.41 -1.30 1.37
C LYS A 54 13.12 -2.66 2.02
N GLN A 55 12.79 -2.66 3.32
CA GLN A 55 12.47 -3.89 4.05
C GLN A 55 11.21 -4.52 3.43
N THR A 56 11.37 -5.73 2.88
CA THR A 56 10.31 -6.49 2.19
C THR A 56 9.33 -7.14 3.18
N SER A 57 9.60 -7.08 4.49
CA SER A 57 8.73 -7.63 5.53
C SER A 57 8.45 -6.57 6.60
N PRO A 58 7.26 -6.60 7.24
CA PRO A 58 6.96 -5.68 8.31
C PRO A 58 8.03 -5.70 9.42
N PRO A 59 8.38 -4.55 10.01
CA PRO A 59 9.29 -4.48 11.15
C PRO A 59 8.93 -5.46 12.28
N ASP A 60 9.90 -6.24 12.77
CA ASP A 60 9.70 -7.14 13.92
C ASP A 60 10.17 -6.49 15.23
N PHE A 61 9.55 -6.88 16.35
CA PHE A 61 9.92 -6.34 17.67
C PHE A 61 11.38 -6.63 18.06
N ASN A 62 11.96 -7.74 17.60
CA ASN A 62 13.33 -8.12 17.93
C ASN A 62 14.38 -7.24 17.21
N ASP A 63 14.00 -6.57 16.12
CA ASP A 63 14.87 -5.64 15.40
C ASP A 63 15.09 -4.33 16.19
N TYR A 64 14.20 -4.04 17.14
CA TYR A 64 14.21 -2.79 17.91
C TYR A 64 14.21 -3.08 19.42
N PRO A 65 15.28 -3.66 19.97
CA PRO A 65 15.34 -3.95 21.40
C PRO A 65 15.28 -2.66 22.23
N ALA A 66 14.68 -2.75 23.41
CA ALA A 66 14.79 -1.73 24.44
C ALA A 66 16.26 -1.55 24.83
N THR A 67 16.68 -0.28 24.94
CA THR A 67 18.06 0.09 25.30
C THR A 67 18.22 0.34 26.79
N GLU A 68 17.12 0.53 27.48
CA GLU A 68 17.05 0.85 28.91
C GLU A 68 16.04 -0.07 29.58
N SER A 69 16.09 -0.13 30.91
CA SER A 69 15.14 -0.88 31.72
C SER A 69 14.90 -0.15 33.03
N PHE A 70 13.65 -0.08 33.47
CA PHE A 70 13.30 0.49 34.76
C PHE A 70 12.80 -0.58 35.73
N SER A 71 13.21 -0.45 36.99
CA SER A 71 12.67 -1.24 38.09
C SER A 71 12.36 -0.34 39.27
N GLY A 72 11.25 -0.61 39.95
CA GLY A 72 10.76 0.19 41.07
C GLY A 72 9.36 0.74 40.84
N ALA A 73 8.95 1.65 41.72
CA ALA A 73 7.65 2.32 41.62
C ALA A 73 7.73 3.46 40.59
N PRO A 74 6.80 3.53 39.61
CA PRO A 74 6.76 4.63 38.66
C PRO A 74 6.62 6.00 39.34
N ALA A 75 7.31 7.01 38.81
CA ALA A 75 7.18 8.38 39.25
C ALA A 75 5.76 8.92 39.02
N PRO A 76 5.29 9.89 39.84
CA PRO A 76 4.04 10.58 39.58
C PRO A 76 4.05 11.25 38.21
N VAL A 77 2.95 11.12 37.46
CA VAL A 77 2.82 11.72 36.12
C VAL A 77 2.98 13.24 36.17
N ASP A 78 3.93 13.76 35.39
CA ASP A 78 4.14 15.19 35.16
C ASP A 78 3.21 15.68 34.04
N LEU A 79 2.07 16.24 34.43
CA LEU A 79 1.08 16.78 33.50
C LEU A 79 1.50 18.09 32.83
N SER A 80 2.66 18.66 33.18
CA SER A 80 3.19 19.86 32.55
C SER A 80 4.15 19.58 31.41
N SER A 81 4.64 18.34 31.30
CA SER A 81 5.57 17.89 30.26
C SER A 81 4.97 17.85 28.85
N ASP A 82 3.65 17.77 28.73
CA ASP A 82 2.92 17.82 27.45
C ASP A 82 1.69 18.75 27.56
N PRO A 83 1.44 19.62 26.56
CA PRO A 83 0.30 20.55 26.57
C PRO A 83 -1.07 19.89 26.76
N ASP A 84 -1.27 18.69 26.22
CA ASP A 84 -2.54 17.97 26.22
C ASP A 84 -2.72 17.07 27.45
N ALA A 85 -1.63 16.74 28.18
CA ALA A 85 -1.66 15.79 29.29
C ALA A 85 -2.67 16.17 30.39
N ARG A 86 -2.82 17.47 30.71
CA ARG A 86 -3.77 17.92 31.75
C ARG A 86 -5.22 17.53 31.43
N ARG A 87 -5.60 17.48 30.16
CA ARG A 87 -6.96 17.10 29.73
C ARG A 87 -7.25 15.63 30.05
N PHE A 88 -6.23 14.78 30.00
CA PHE A 88 -6.33 13.33 30.18
C PHE A 88 -5.70 12.83 31.49
N ARG A 89 -5.54 13.73 32.47
CA ARG A 89 -4.82 13.47 33.74
C ARG A 89 -5.19 12.18 34.47
N THR A 90 -6.47 11.80 34.45
CA THR A 90 -6.94 10.62 35.20
C THR A 90 -6.42 9.36 34.54
N VAL A 91 -6.69 9.19 33.23
CA VAL A 91 -6.26 7.99 32.50
C VAL A 91 -4.75 7.87 32.40
N LEU A 92 -4.03 9.01 32.30
CA LEU A 92 -2.57 9.01 32.35
C LEU A 92 -2.03 8.53 33.70
N ARG A 93 -2.61 9.00 34.82
CA ARG A 93 -2.18 8.58 36.16
C ARG A 93 -2.50 7.13 36.45
N GLU A 94 -3.69 6.68 36.10
CA GLU A 94 -4.11 5.29 36.28
C GLU A 94 -3.30 4.35 35.38
N GLY A 95 -3.08 4.73 34.12
CA GLY A 95 -2.25 3.98 33.18
C GLY A 95 -0.80 3.90 33.64
N ALA A 96 -0.17 5.01 34.02
CA ALA A 96 1.23 5.01 34.45
C ALA A 96 1.49 4.12 35.68
N GLN A 97 0.51 3.98 36.58
CA GLN A 97 0.61 3.13 37.77
C GLN A 97 0.72 1.63 37.44
N THR A 98 0.37 1.19 36.23
CA THR A 98 0.56 -0.22 35.84
C THR A 98 2.03 -0.60 35.68
N GLY A 99 2.92 0.41 35.58
CA GLY A 99 4.34 0.23 35.35
C GLY A 99 4.69 -0.02 33.87
N PRO A 100 6.00 -0.09 33.57
CA PRO A 100 6.50 -0.20 32.20
C PRO A 100 5.92 -1.38 31.44
N ASN A 101 5.48 -1.12 30.21
CA ASN A 101 5.02 -2.13 29.26
C ASN A 101 5.63 -1.94 27.86
N PHE A 102 6.49 -0.93 27.68
CA PHE A 102 7.06 -0.51 26.40
C PHE A 102 8.49 0.02 26.58
N ALA A 103 9.38 -0.28 25.62
CA ALA A 103 10.74 0.28 25.55
C ALA A 103 11.52 0.24 26.88
N GLY A 104 11.28 -0.81 27.67
CA GLY A 104 11.95 -1.18 28.92
C GLY A 104 11.62 -0.32 30.14
N LYS A 105 11.27 0.95 29.95
CA LYS A 105 10.94 1.88 31.05
C LYS A 105 9.69 2.72 30.84
N TYR A 106 9.02 2.58 29.71
CA TYR A 106 7.89 3.41 29.35
C TYR A 106 6.58 2.66 29.49
N THR A 107 5.52 3.39 29.76
CA THR A 107 4.15 2.89 29.80
C THR A 107 3.36 3.50 28.67
N VAL A 108 2.94 2.66 27.72
CA VAL A 108 1.93 3.02 26.72
C VAL A 108 0.57 3.00 27.42
N VAL A 109 -0.13 4.14 27.35
CA VAL A 109 -1.47 4.36 27.87
C VAL A 109 -2.40 4.66 26.71
N THR A 110 -3.56 4.00 26.67
CA THR A 110 -4.57 4.21 25.63
C THR A 110 -5.95 4.48 26.21
N TRP A 111 -6.73 5.34 25.56
CA TRP A 111 -8.12 5.62 25.94
C TRP A 111 -8.97 5.94 24.70
N GLY A 112 -10.29 5.83 24.81
CA GLY A 112 -11.18 6.14 23.69
C GLY A 112 -11.20 7.63 23.34
N CYS A 113 -11.15 7.97 22.05
CA CYS A 113 -11.31 9.34 21.54
C CYS A 113 -12.69 9.65 20.93
N GLY A 114 -13.57 8.65 20.86
CA GLY A 114 -14.87 8.75 20.18
C GLY A 114 -15.34 7.39 19.68
N THR A 115 -16.20 7.36 18.66
CA THR A 115 -16.68 6.11 18.04
C THR A 115 -15.54 5.40 17.32
N SER A 116 -15.21 4.19 17.78
CA SER A 116 -14.24 3.29 17.14
C SER A 116 -12.81 3.85 17.01
N CYS A 117 -12.36 4.68 17.96
CA CYS A 117 -10.99 5.21 17.96
C CYS A 117 -10.36 5.26 19.38
N GLN A 118 -9.04 5.13 19.44
CA GLN A 118 -8.23 5.18 20.65
C GLN A 118 -7.09 6.19 20.49
N SER A 119 -6.91 7.07 21.47
CA SER A 119 -5.72 7.90 21.61
C SER A 119 -4.63 7.16 22.37
N VAL A 120 -3.38 7.56 22.15
CA VAL A 120 -2.18 6.95 22.72
C VAL A 120 -1.36 8.02 23.44
N ALA A 121 -0.77 7.66 24.58
CA ALA A 121 0.31 8.41 25.21
C ALA A 121 1.41 7.45 25.67
N ILE A 122 2.62 7.97 25.79
CA ILE A 122 3.77 7.27 26.37
C ILE A 122 4.17 8.02 27.63
N VAL A 123 4.29 7.31 28.75
CA VAL A 123 4.73 7.87 30.03
C VAL A 123 6.06 7.25 30.42
N ASP A 124 7.06 8.08 30.69
CA ASP A 124 8.34 7.65 31.25
C ASP A 124 8.13 7.26 32.72
N ALA A 125 8.39 6.01 33.10
CA ALA A 125 8.18 5.54 34.47
C ALA A 125 9.20 6.10 35.47
N GLU A 126 10.38 6.54 35.02
CA GLU A 126 11.43 7.10 35.87
C GLU A 126 11.15 8.57 36.20
N THR A 127 10.68 9.35 35.21
CA THR A 127 10.50 10.80 35.36
C THR A 127 9.04 11.23 35.49
N GLY A 128 8.09 10.41 35.06
CA GLY A 128 6.68 10.76 34.95
C GLY A 128 6.34 11.61 33.73
N SER A 129 7.33 11.93 32.87
CA SER A 129 7.13 12.73 31.66
C SER A 129 6.17 12.06 30.70
N VAL A 130 5.29 12.84 30.08
CA VAL A 130 4.26 12.40 29.15
C VAL A 130 4.64 12.85 27.74
N TYR A 131 4.42 11.97 26.77
CA TYR A 131 4.48 12.27 25.35
C TYR A 131 3.16 11.87 24.69
N MET A 132 2.47 12.84 24.07
CA MET A 132 1.23 12.61 23.32
C MET A 132 1.45 12.81 21.82
N PRO A 133 1.63 11.74 21.02
CA PRO A 133 1.95 11.85 19.59
C PRO A 133 0.77 12.30 18.70
N GLY A 134 -0.42 12.51 19.26
CA GLY A 134 -1.62 12.76 18.45
C GLY A 134 -2.08 11.56 17.60
N ILE A 135 -1.50 10.37 17.81
CA ILE A 135 -1.87 9.15 17.10
C ILE A 135 -3.28 8.73 17.52
N VAL A 136 -4.10 8.44 16.51
CA VAL A 136 -5.42 7.86 16.64
C VAL A 136 -5.40 6.47 16.03
N ALA A 137 -5.64 5.46 16.86
CA ALA A 137 -5.71 4.06 16.45
C ALA A 137 -7.17 3.60 16.40
N GLU A 138 -7.56 2.95 15.32
CA GLU A 138 -8.91 2.42 15.11
C GLU A 138 -8.99 0.91 15.38
N ALA A 139 -7.86 0.22 15.21
CA ALA A 139 -7.67 -1.18 15.58
C ALA A 139 -6.69 -1.35 16.76
N GLY A 140 -6.44 -0.27 17.50
CA GLY A 140 -5.56 -0.25 18.67
C GLY A 140 -4.07 -0.28 18.36
N VAL A 141 -3.27 -0.49 19.40
CA VAL A 141 -1.80 -0.50 19.32
C VAL A 141 -1.23 -1.78 19.89
N LYS A 142 -0.08 -2.20 19.34
CA LYS A 142 0.70 -3.34 19.82
C LYS A 142 2.12 -2.88 20.16
N HIS A 143 2.56 -3.26 21.34
CA HIS A 143 3.85 -2.92 21.93
C HIS A 143 4.37 -4.06 22.79
N LYS A 144 5.66 -4.03 23.13
CA LYS A 144 6.28 -4.98 24.06
C LYS A 144 7.23 -4.24 25.00
N LEU A 145 7.35 -4.74 26.23
CA LEU A 145 8.29 -4.18 27.22
C LEU A 145 9.72 -4.18 26.68
N GLY A 146 10.18 -5.29 26.10
CA GLY A 146 11.54 -5.41 25.59
C GLY A 146 11.82 -4.73 24.24
N SER A 147 10.91 -3.91 23.70
CA SER A 147 11.06 -3.36 22.35
C SER A 147 10.67 -1.89 22.29
N ARG A 148 11.37 -1.14 21.42
CA ARG A 148 11.09 0.26 21.07
C ARG A 148 10.10 0.41 19.91
N LEU A 149 9.64 -0.71 19.33
CA LEU A 149 8.67 -0.70 18.24
C LEU A 149 7.24 -0.56 18.79
N LEU A 150 6.50 0.42 18.28
CA LEU A 150 5.07 0.60 18.48
C LEU A 150 4.36 0.39 17.14
N VAL A 151 3.40 -0.53 17.11
CA VAL A 151 2.60 -0.84 15.91
C VAL A 151 1.20 -0.29 16.11
N VAL A 152 0.74 0.55 15.19
CA VAL A 152 -0.59 1.17 15.19
C VAL A 152 -1.46 0.43 14.18
N ASN A 153 -2.71 0.13 14.56
CA ASN A 153 -3.67 -0.65 13.78
C ASN A 153 -3.10 -1.99 13.28
N PRO A 154 -2.60 -2.85 14.18
CA PRO A 154 -2.01 -4.13 13.80
C PRO A 154 -3.06 -5.01 13.09
N PRO A 155 -2.72 -5.67 11.97
CA PRO A 155 -3.69 -6.40 11.13
C PRO A 155 -4.40 -7.55 11.88
N GLU A 156 -3.74 -8.14 12.88
CA GLU A 156 -4.28 -9.18 13.74
C GLU A 156 -5.47 -8.74 14.60
N ASN A 157 -5.67 -7.43 14.81
CA ASN A 157 -6.80 -6.92 15.57
C ASN A 157 -8.07 -6.79 14.72
N THR A 158 -7.96 -6.95 13.40
CA THR A 158 -9.08 -6.91 12.44
C THR A 158 -9.02 -8.11 11.47
N PRO A 159 -8.97 -9.36 11.94
CA PRO A 159 -8.80 -10.51 11.06
C PRO A 159 -10.04 -10.70 10.18
N GLY A 160 -9.85 -10.72 8.86
CA GLY A 160 -10.92 -10.93 7.88
C GLY A 160 -11.91 -9.76 7.68
N ASN A 161 -11.87 -8.75 8.54
CA ASN A 161 -12.78 -7.59 8.51
C ASN A 161 -12.03 -6.25 8.49
N ARG A 162 -10.77 -6.25 8.03
CA ARG A 162 -9.97 -5.03 7.94
C ARG A 162 -10.49 -4.12 6.82
N PRO A 163 -10.86 -2.87 7.10
CA PRO A 163 -11.24 -1.93 6.04
C PRO A 163 -10.06 -1.65 5.11
N ASP A 164 -10.33 -1.54 3.80
CA ASP A 164 -9.29 -1.29 2.77
C ASP A 164 -8.57 0.08 2.97
N TRP A 165 -9.12 1.00 3.76
CA TRP A 165 -8.53 2.31 4.08
C TRP A 165 -7.70 2.31 5.38
N MET A 166 -7.70 1.21 6.14
CA MET A 166 -7.00 1.15 7.42
C MET A 166 -5.54 0.71 7.21
N GLU A 167 -4.61 1.64 7.45
CA GLU A 167 -3.17 1.39 7.38
C GLU A 167 -2.60 0.91 8.72
N THR A 168 -1.55 0.08 8.66
CA THR A 168 -0.73 -0.28 9.82
C THR A 168 0.54 0.55 9.80
N SER A 169 0.71 1.45 10.76
CA SER A 169 1.94 2.24 10.91
C SER A 169 2.86 1.65 11.97
N TYR A 170 4.16 1.72 11.73
CA TYR A 170 5.23 1.20 12.57
C TYR A 170 6.10 2.37 13.00
N TYR A 171 6.20 2.58 14.31
CA TYR A 171 6.98 3.66 14.91
C TYR A 171 8.08 3.09 15.80
N VAL A 172 9.24 3.74 15.79
CA VAL A 172 10.32 3.44 16.71
C VAL A 172 10.47 4.59 17.68
N TRP A 173 10.44 4.26 18.96
CA TRP A 173 10.72 5.18 20.05
C TRP A 173 12.22 5.41 20.20
N ASP A 174 12.65 6.67 20.21
CA ASP A 174 14.05 7.05 20.44
C ASP A 174 14.36 7.52 21.86
N GLY A 175 13.35 7.51 22.75
CA GLY A 175 13.44 8.04 24.10
C GLY A 175 12.72 9.37 24.28
N THR A 176 12.45 10.08 23.18
CA THR A 176 11.85 11.41 23.18
C THR A 176 10.63 11.53 22.25
N GLU A 177 10.70 10.92 21.07
CA GLU A 177 9.62 10.96 20.09
C GLU A 177 9.46 9.61 19.37
N LEU A 178 8.29 9.43 18.75
CA LEU A 178 8.02 8.30 17.86
C LEU A 178 8.38 8.68 16.44
N ARG A 179 9.29 7.92 15.82
CA ARG A 179 9.65 8.06 14.40
C ARG A 179 8.97 6.97 13.59
N GLU A 180 8.18 7.34 12.59
CA GLU A 180 7.61 6.35 11.66
C GLU A 180 8.72 5.73 10.81
N VAL A 181 8.87 4.41 10.88
CA VAL A 181 9.90 3.66 10.14
C VAL A 181 9.32 2.86 8.98
N SER A 182 8.03 2.59 9.03
CA SER A 182 7.28 1.94 7.97
C SER A 182 5.80 2.21 8.19
N THR A 183 5.02 2.25 7.12
CA THR A 183 3.59 2.02 7.17
C THR A 183 3.31 0.89 6.20
N SER A 184 2.15 0.26 6.30
CA SER A 184 1.59 -0.50 5.21
C SER A 184 1.24 0.44 4.04
N SER A 185 2.13 1.34 3.61
CA SER A 185 2.09 2.09 2.35
C SER A 185 2.25 1.19 1.14
N SER A 186 2.48 -0.11 1.35
CA SER A 186 2.14 -1.08 0.33
C SER A 186 0.64 -1.09 0.04
N SER A 187 -0.28 -0.66 0.92
CA SER A 187 -1.70 -0.58 0.56
C SER A 187 -2.05 0.68 -0.23
N SER A 188 -1.38 1.82 -0.05
CA SER A 188 -1.61 2.99 -0.90
C SER A 188 -1.03 2.78 -2.30
N SER A 189 0.23 2.34 -2.40
CA SER A 189 0.85 1.97 -3.68
C SER A 189 0.20 0.77 -4.36
N ARG A 190 -0.13 -0.32 -3.64
CA ARG A 190 -0.88 -1.46 -4.21
C ARG A 190 -2.32 -1.10 -4.55
N LYS A 191 -2.99 -0.23 -3.78
CA LYS A 191 -4.33 0.25 -4.12
C LYS A 191 -4.26 1.11 -5.38
N GLU A 192 -3.28 1.99 -5.50
CA GLU A 192 -3.03 2.78 -6.69
C GLU A 192 -2.68 1.89 -7.89
N GLU A 193 -1.85 0.86 -7.72
CA GLU A 193 -1.55 -0.12 -8.76
C GLU A 193 -2.79 -0.96 -9.15
N VAL A 194 -3.57 -1.43 -8.17
CA VAL A 194 -4.83 -2.16 -8.42
C VAL A 194 -5.83 -1.26 -9.12
N ASP A 195 -5.99 -0.02 -8.69
CA ASP A 195 -6.94 0.94 -9.25
C ASP A 195 -6.47 1.36 -10.67
N ASP A 196 -5.18 1.57 -10.92
CA ASP A 196 -4.66 1.90 -12.27
C ASP A 196 -4.77 0.74 -13.25
N TRP A 197 -4.43 -0.49 -12.83
CA TRP A 197 -4.68 -1.68 -13.64
C TRP A 197 -6.17 -1.86 -13.93
N THR A 198 -7.02 -1.60 -12.92
CA THR A 198 -8.48 -1.66 -13.08
C THR A 198 -8.95 -0.62 -14.11
N ASP A 199 -8.46 0.61 -14.04
CA ASP A 199 -8.75 1.67 -15.00
C ASP A 199 -8.29 1.30 -16.41
N THR A 200 -7.07 0.75 -16.54
CA THR A 200 -6.52 0.28 -17.80
C THR A 200 -7.44 -0.77 -18.46
N PHE A 201 -7.89 -1.77 -17.71
CA PHE A 201 -8.82 -2.77 -18.24
C PHE A 201 -10.22 -2.20 -18.49
N PHE A 202 -10.68 -1.32 -17.61
CA PHE A 202 -11.98 -0.66 -17.76
C PHE A 202 -12.02 0.17 -19.06
N TYR A 203 -10.98 0.94 -19.36
CA TYR A 203 -10.89 1.72 -20.61
C TYR A 203 -10.66 0.87 -21.85
N ALA A 204 -10.07 -0.32 -21.71
CA ALA A 204 -9.99 -1.27 -22.83
C ALA A 204 -11.38 -1.79 -23.23
N VAL A 205 -12.30 -1.91 -22.26
CA VAL A 205 -13.69 -2.32 -22.47
C VAL A 205 -14.59 -1.12 -22.85
N HIS A 206 -14.30 0.07 -22.31
CA HIS A 206 -15.03 1.33 -22.57
C HIS A 206 -14.11 2.44 -23.07
N PRO A 207 -13.69 2.39 -24.35
CA PRO A 207 -12.77 3.39 -24.91
C PRO A 207 -13.31 4.84 -24.86
N ASP A 208 -14.64 5.00 -24.87
CA ASP A 208 -15.35 6.29 -24.75
C ASP A 208 -15.23 6.94 -23.37
N MET A 209 -14.85 6.15 -22.35
CA MET A 209 -14.61 6.62 -20.98
C MET A 209 -13.14 6.95 -20.71
N LYS A 210 -12.22 6.76 -21.67
CA LYS A 210 -10.78 6.97 -21.46
C LYS A 210 -10.46 8.38 -20.94
N GLY A 211 -9.83 8.45 -19.76
CA GLY A 211 -9.46 9.70 -19.10
C GLY A 211 -10.61 10.44 -18.43
N ARG A 212 -11.76 9.79 -18.24
CA ARG A 212 -12.93 10.34 -17.54
C ARG A 212 -13.18 9.55 -16.27
N SER A 213 -13.46 10.25 -15.17
CA SER A 213 -13.91 9.60 -13.93
C SER A 213 -15.32 9.02 -14.12
N ILE A 214 -15.56 7.84 -13.54
CA ILE A 214 -16.89 7.25 -13.46
C ILE A 214 -17.72 8.07 -12.46
N ASP A 215 -18.92 8.49 -12.86
CA ASP A 215 -19.87 9.17 -11.99
C ASP A 215 -20.65 8.13 -11.14
N PRO A 216 -20.90 8.37 -9.84
CA PRO A 216 -21.62 7.42 -8.99
C PRO A 216 -23.02 7.03 -9.47
N SER A 217 -23.69 7.87 -10.28
CA SER A 217 -24.98 7.58 -10.89
C SER A 217 -24.89 6.59 -12.06
N GLN A 218 -23.70 6.34 -12.59
CA GLN A 218 -23.45 5.36 -13.66
C GLN A 218 -23.30 3.95 -13.09
N GLU A 219 -24.38 3.45 -12.48
CA GLU A 219 -24.39 2.20 -11.70
C GLU A 219 -23.79 1.00 -12.45
N LEU A 220 -23.99 0.91 -13.77
CA LEU A 220 -23.41 -0.16 -14.60
C LEU A 220 -21.88 -0.06 -14.68
N TYR A 221 -21.32 1.13 -14.94
CA TYR A 221 -19.87 1.33 -14.99
C TYR A 221 -19.24 1.13 -13.63
N VAL A 222 -19.88 1.60 -12.56
CA VAL A 222 -19.45 1.36 -11.18
C VAL A 222 -19.40 -0.14 -10.89
N ARG A 223 -20.41 -0.91 -11.32
CA ARG A 223 -20.44 -2.37 -11.11
C ARG A 223 -19.37 -3.09 -11.91
N GLU A 224 -19.19 -2.75 -13.18
CA GLU A 224 -18.16 -3.35 -14.05
C GLU A 224 -16.75 -3.04 -13.54
N TRP A 225 -16.49 -1.80 -13.15
CA TRP A 225 -15.21 -1.39 -12.58
C TRP A 225 -14.90 -2.14 -11.28
N ASN A 226 -15.88 -2.27 -10.38
CA ASN A 226 -15.71 -3.04 -9.15
C ASN A 226 -15.49 -4.54 -9.40
N ALA A 227 -16.14 -5.10 -10.42
CA ALA A 227 -15.96 -6.51 -10.81
C ALA A 227 -14.53 -6.75 -11.35
N LEU A 228 -14.04 -5.85 -12.21
CA LEU A 228 -12.67 -5.85 -12.70
C LEU A 228 -11.67 -5.71 -11.54
N ARG A 229 -11.90 -4.76 -10.64
CA ARG A 229 -11.06 -4.53 -9.45
C ARG A 229 -10.92 -5.76 -8.58
N GLY A 230 -11.98 -6.54 -8.41
CA GLY A 230 -11.94 -7.79 -7.65
C GLY A 230 -10.99 -8.83 -8.24
N VAL A 231 -10.97 -8.96 -9.58
CA VAL A 231 -10.06 -9.87 -10.29
C VAL A 231 -8.62 -9.34 -10.24
N VAL A 232 -8.44 -8.04 -10.48
CA VAL A 232 -7.13 -7.36 -10.46
C VAL A 232 -6.50 -7.43 -9.07
N LYS A 233 -7.27 -7.20 -7.99
CA LYS A 233 -6.80 -7.30 -6.60
C LYS A 233 -6.18 -8.67 -6.30
N ASN A 234 -6.85 -9.74 -6.73
CA ASN A 234 -6.35 -11.11 -6.54
C ASN A 234 -5.11 -11.39 -7.40
N TRP A 235 -5.05 -10.82 -8.61
CA TRP A 235 -3.92 -10.99 -9.52
C TRP A 235 -2.67 -10.23 -9.05
N VAL A 236 -2.80 -8.96 -8.66
CA VAL A 236 -1.71 -8.17 -8.08
C VAL A 236 -1.20 -8.82 -6.79
N GLY A 237 -2.09 -9.29 -5.92
CA GLY A 237 -1.70 -10.05 -4.73
C GLY A 237 -0.93 -11.34 -5.03
N TRP A 238 -1.25 -12.03 -6.13
CA TRP A 238 -0.50 -13.19 -6.61
C TRP A 238 0.89 -12.81 -7.16
N ILE A 239 1.00 -11.72 -7.92
CA ILE A 239 2.27 -11.22 -8.45
C ILE A 239 3.23 -10.91 -7.30
N GLU A 240 2.78 -10.15 -6.30
CA GLU A 240 3.63 -9.79 -5.16
C GLU A 240 4.08 -10.99 -4.32
N SER A 241 3.27 -12.06 -4.27
CA SER A 241 3.57 -13.26 -3.50
C SER A 241 4.52 -14.23 -4.23
N ASN A 242 4.56 -14.18 -5.56
CA ASN A 242 5.33 -15.12 -6.39
C ASN A 242 6.50 -14.46 -7.13
N CYS A 243 6.54 -13.13 -7.22
CA CYS A 243 7.66 -12.37 -7.73
C CYS A 243 8.39 -11.70 -6.54
N GLY A 244 9.59 -12.19 -6.22
CA GLY A 244 10.48 -11.55 -5.24
C GLY A 244 11.01 -10.18 -5.72
N PRO A 245 11.82 -9.46 -4.91
CA PRO A 245 12.46 -8.22 -5.37
C PRO A 245 13.25 -8.52 -6.64
N ALA A 246 13.03 -7.73 -7.69
CA ALA A 246 13.56 -7.96 -9.03
C ALA A 246 15.06 -8.31 -8.99
N SER A 247 15.37 -9.61 -9.09
CA SER A 247 16.69 -10.10 -9.42
C SER A 247 16.76 -10.21 -10.94
N SER A 248 17.91 -9.84 -11.49
CA SER A 248 18.14 -9.59 -12.91
C SER A 248 17.98 -10.79 -13.85
N ASP A 249 17.49 -11.95 -13.40
CA ASP A 249 17.54 -13.19 -14.20
C ASP A 249 16.29 -14.09 -14.06
N GLN A 250 15.11 -13.54 -13.72
CA GLN A 250 13.86 -14.32 -13.80
C GLN A 250 12.80 -13.59 -14.62
N ASP A 251 12.88 -13.82 -15.92
CA ASP A 251 11.85 -13.44 -16.88
C ASP A 251 10.63 -14.38 -16.79
N GLN A 252 9.44 -13.75 -16.87
CA GLN A 252 8.17 -14.27 -17.37
C GLN A 252 7.07 -14.65 -16.35
N ALA A 253 6.39 -13.64 -15.82
CA ALA A 253 4.98 -13.73 -15.41
C ALA A 253 4.16 -12.70 -16.21
N SER A 254 3.83 -13.04 -17.45
CA SER A 254 3.21 -12.10 -18.40
C SER A 254 1.69 -12.01 -18.27
N VAL A 255 1.15 -10.82 -18.57
CA VAL A 255 -0.28 -10.48 -18.80
C VAL A 255 -0.89 -11.22 -20.01
N ASN A 256 -0.22 -12.29 -20.48
CA ASN A 256 -0.66 -13.22 -21.53
C ASN A 256 -1.19 -14.53 -20.94
N ASN A 257 -1.31 -14.65 -19.61
CA ASN A 257 -1.98 -15.80 -19.00
C ASN A 257 -3.47 -15.77 -19.38
N VAL A 258 -3.86 -16.64 -20.31
CA VAL A 258 -5.23 -16.81 -20.83
C VAL A 258 -6.27 -16.84 -19.70
N SER A 259 -5.92 -17.44 -18.56
CA SER A 259 -6.81 -17.53 -17.39
C SER A 259 -7.17 -16.18 -16.75
N VAL A 260 -6.27 -15.20 -16.74
CA VAL A 260 -6.57 -13.88 -16.14
C VAL A 260 -7.47 -13.08 -17.08
N ARG A 261 -7.22 -13.15 -18.39
CA ARG A 261 -8.05 -12.51 -19.40
C ARG A 261 -9.47 -13.08 -19.43
N GLU A 262 -9.61 -14.39 -19.28
CA GLU A 262 -10.91 -15.06 -19.12
C GLU A 262 -11.63 -14.59 -17.87
N LYS A 263 -10.95 -14.52 -16.70
CA LYS A 263 -11.58 -14.02 -15.47
C LYS A 263 -12.01 -12.56 -15.55
N LEU A 264 -11.25 -11.71 -16.23
CA LEU A 264 -11.62 -10.30 -16.44
C LEU A 264 -12.84 -10.20 -17.38
N ALA A 265 -12.89 -11.00 -18.45
CA ALA A 265 -14.03 -11.09 -19.34
C ALA A 265 -15.29 -11.59 -18.61
N ASP A 266 -15.15 -12.65 -17.81
CA ASP A 266 -16.23 -13.20 -16.98
C ASP A 266 -16.77 -12.16 -15.99
N ALA A 267 -15.88 -11.42 -15.32
CA ALA A 267 -16.25 -10.39 -14.36
C ALA A 267 -17.11 -9.28 -15.01
N VAL A 268 -16.75 -8.83 -16.21
CA VAL A 268 -17.53 -7.85 -16.98
C VAL A 268 -18.87 -8.46 -17.41
N PHE A 269 -18.87 -9.72 -17.87
CA PHE A 269 -20.10 -10.41 -18.27
C PHE A 269 -21.10 -10.52 -17.12
N TYR A 270 -20.69 -10.99 -15.94
CA TYR A 270 -21.60 -11.11 -14.78
C TYR A 270 -21.98 -9.75 -14.18
N ALA A 271 -21.15 -8.72 -14.32
CA ALA A 271 -21.55 -7.37 -13.94
C ALA A 271 -22.74 -6.86 -14.79
N ARG A 272 -22.72 -7.16 -16.10
CA ARG A 272 -23.81 -6.85 -17.04
C ARG A 272 -25.03 -7.76 -16.86
N HIS A 273 -24.79 -8.99 -16.44
CA HIS A 273 -25.80 -10.05 -16.29
C HIS A 273 -25.77 -10.67 -14.89
N PRO A 274 -26.11 -9.89 -13.84
CA PRO A 274 -26.07 -10.38 -12.46
C PRO A 274 -26.99 -11.58 -12.22
N GLU A 275 -28.07 -11.71 -13.01
CA GLU A 275 -28.99 -12.86 -13.00
C GLU A 275 -28.34 -14.18 -13.41
N LEU A 276 -27.17 -14.13 -14.04
CA LEU A 276 -26.42 -15.29 -14.50
C LEU A 276 -25.21 -15.61 -13.62
N ASN A 277 -25.01 -14.90 -12.51
CA ASN A 277 -23.82 -15.04 -11.66
C ASN A 277 -23.64 -16.49 -11.14
N GLY A 278 -22.43 -17.04 -11.29
CA GLY A 278 -22.06 -18.36 -10.76
C GLY A 278 -22.37 -19.57 -11.67
N ARG A 279 -22.91 -19.37 -12.86
CA ARG A 279 -23.05 -20.43 -13.88
C ARG A 279 -21.94 -20.34 -14.92
N GLU A 280 -21.63 -21.40 -15.65
CA GLU A 280 -20.67 -21.33 -16.76
C GLU A 280 -21.22 -20.52 -17.95
N ILE A 281 -20.39 -19.65 -18.55
CA ILE A 281 -20.73 -18.88 -19.76
C ILE A 281 -20.74 -19.84 -20.95
N ARG A 282 -21.82 -19.84 -21.73
CA ARG A 282 -21.97 -20.73 -22.88
C ARG A 282 -21.29 -20.15 -24.11
N SER A 283 -20.78 -21.02 -24.97
CA SER A 283 -20.22 -20.67 -26.29
C SER A 283 -21.31 -20.04 -27.19
N GLY A 284 -21.49 -18.73 -27.09
CA GLY A 284 -22.55 -17.96 -27.75
C GLY A 284 -23.00 -16.73 -26.93
N GLU A 285 -22.67 -16.67 -25.64
CA GLU A 285 -23.03 -15.58 -24.73
C GLU A 285 -21.94 -14.48 -24.69
N THR A 286 -21.30 -14.18 -25.83
CA THR A 286 -20.21 -13.19 -25.92
C THR A 286 -20.76 -11.79 -26.22
N ALA A 287 -21.24 -11.10 -25.18
CA ALA A 287 -21.49 -9.66 -25.22
C ALA A 287 -20.25 -8.83 -24.81
N ILE A 288 -19.07 -9.32 -25.20
CA ILE A 288 -17.77 -8.63 -25.22
C ILE A 288 -17.34 -8.65 -26.68
N PRO A 289 -16.74 -7.56 -27.24
CA PRO A 289 -16.23 -7.55 -28.61
C PRO A 289 -15.42 -8.81 -28.89
N PRO A 290 -15.43 -9.31 -30.14
CA PRO A 290 -14.81 -10.60 -30.49
C PRO A 290 -13.37 -10.60 -29.95
N LYS A 291 -12.95 -11.78 -29.45
CA LYS A 291 -11.57 -12.14 -29.07
C LYS A 291 -10.58 -11.09 -29.52
N VAL A 292 -9.78 -10.51 -28.63
CA VAL A 292 -8.55 -9.77 -29.00
C VAL A 292 -7.91 -10.53 -30.15
N ALA A 293 -8.13 -10.03 -31.37
CA ALA A 293 -8.07 -10.88 -32.53
C ALA A 293 -6.61 -11.18 -32.80
N GLU A 294 -6.33 -12.47 -32.96
CA GLU A 294 -5.16 -12.95 -33.66
C GLU A 294 -4.96 -12.10 -34.93
N SER A 295 -3.90 -11.31 -34.97
CA SER A 295 -3.33 -10.80 -36.20
C SER A 295 -1.81 -10.84 -36.06
N VAL A 296 -1.24 -11.64 -36.96
CA VAL A 296 0.17 -11.94 -37.22
C VAL A 296 0.91 -10.69 -37.70
#